data_AF-A0A484ZGF9-F1
#
_entry.id   AF-A0A484ZGF9-F1
#
_cell.length_a   1.000
_cell.length_b   1.000
_cell.length_c   1.000
_cell.angle_alpha   90.00
_cell.angle_beta   90.00
_cell.angle_gamma   90.00
#
_symmetry.space_group_name_H-M   'P 1'
#
loop_
_entity.id
_entity.type
_entity.pdbx_description
1 polymer ?
#
loop_
_entity_poly.entity_id
_entity_poly.type
_entity_poly.pdbx_seq_one_letter_code
_entity_poly.pdbx_strand_id
1 'polypeptide(L)'
;MPDMSTGLKKDFEKLVQDAEKQSDADILYTLNQKPIFANKGDKEPEGSLLPASEVKVLKRDGDWLQVSIEGWTETEGRQRVLSLLPGKRIFVSTLRGEVQERAKVLDQTVVKDTDAKWSKLSTTAWIQKGELINNVEPIWEYAGTLYNSTCNQCHGAPDIKHYDANAWIGTLKGMLGFTSLNTQEERILLKYLQVNASDMPKEQQK
;
A
#
# COMPACT_ATOMS: atom_id res chain seq x y z
N MET A 1 -16.02 -16.85 -22.81
CA MET A 1 -14.77 -16.92 -22.04
C MET A 1 -15.12 -17.21 -20.58
N PRO A 2 -14.30 -17.96 -19.83
CA PRO A 2 -14.51 -18.14 -18.39
C PRO A 2 -14.50 -16.78 -17.68
N ASP A 3 -15.34 -16.59 -16.68
CA ASP A 3 -15.31 -15.39 -15.84
C ASP A 3 -14.09 -15.43 -14.91
N MET A 4 -12.98 -14.87 -15.39
CA MET A 4 -11.70 -14.80 -14.66
C MET A 4 -11.81 -13.95 -13.39
N SER A 5 -12.80 -13.04 -13.31
CA SER A 5 -13.02 -12.21 -12.11
C SER A 5 -13.45 -13.04 -10.90
N THR A 6 -14.17 -14.15 -11.13
CA THR A 6 -14.57 -15.07 -10.07
C THR A 6 -13.38 -15.87 -9.54
N GLY A 7 -12.35 -16.14 -10.36
CA GLY A 7 -11.12 -16.80 -9.92
C GLY A 7 -10.26 -15.90 -9.03
N LEU A 8 -9.99 -14.68 -9.49
CA LEU A 8 -9.16 -13.69 -8.76
C LEU A 8 -9.75 -13.35 -7.38
N LYS A 9 -11.08 -13.22 -7.28
CA LYS A 9 -11.75 -13.00 -5.98
C LYS A 9 -11.50 -14.14 -5.00
N LYS A 10 -11.58 -15.40 -5.46
CA LYS A 10 -11.31 -16.58 -4.62
C LYS A 10 -9.85 -16.64 -4.19
N ASP A 11 -8.93 -16.26 -5.09
CA ASP A 11 -7.51 -16.20 -4.75
C ASP A 11 -7.24 -15.16 -3.67
N PHE A 12 -7.89 -13.99 -3.74
CA PHE A 12 -7.80 -12.99 -2.69
C PHE A 12 -8.44 -13.45 -1.37
N GLU A 13 -9.62 -14.08 -1.41
CA GLU A 13 -10.27 -14.65 -0.21
C GLU A 13 -9.36 -15.67 0.48
N LYS A 14 -8.68 -16.51 -0.31
CA LYS A 14 -7.69 -17.46 0.20
C LYS A 14 -6.50 -16.74 0.84
N LEU A 15 -5.97 -15.69 0.20
CA LEU A 15 -4.91 -14.87 0.77
C LEU A 15 -5.31 -14.26 2.13
N VAL A 16 -6.55 -13.81 2.27
CA VAL A 16 -7.08 -13.32 3.56
C VAL A 16 -7.11 -14.43 4.62
N GLN A 17 -7.60 -15.62 4.27
CA GLN A 17 -7.65 -16.77 5.18
C GLN A 17 -6.25 -17.24 5.61
N ASP A 18 -5.28 -17.21 4.69
CA ASP A 18 -3.90 -17.60 4.99
C ASP A 18 -3.21 -16.56 5.89
N ALA A 19 -3.50 -15.27 5.69
CA ALA A 19 -2.99 -14.19 6.53
C ALA A 19 -3.45 -14.27 7.99
N GLU A 20 -4.65 -14.81 8.27
CA GLU A 20 -5.12 -15.05 9.65
C GLU A 20 -4.14 -15.95 10.43
N LYS A 21 -3.46 -16.87 9.75
CA LYS A 21 -2.49 -17.81 10.33
C LYS A 21 -1.05 -17.27 10.35
N GLN A 22 -0.81 -16.10 9.75
CA GLN A 22 0.53 -15.54 9.49
C GLN A 22 0.64 -14.08 9.97
N SER A 23 -0.02 -13.74 11.08
CA SER A 23 -0.14 -12.34 11.56
C SER A 23 0.47 -12.10 12.96
N ASP A 24 1.24 -13.05 13.47
CA ASP A 24 1.89 -13.04 14.78
C ASP A 24 3.26 -12.35 14.80
N ALA A 25 3.86 -12.10 13.64
CA ALA A 25 5.13 -11.39 13.50
C ALA A 25 5.05 -9.89 13.85
N ASP A 26 6.19 -9.28 14.21
CA ASP A 26 6.26 -7.85 14.55
C ASP A 26 6.19 -6.93 13.34
N ILE A 27 6.54 -7.41 12.15
CA ILE A 27 6.37 -6.68 10.90
C ILE A 27 5.22 -7.31 10.14
N LEU A 28 4.25 -6.49 9.76
CA LEU A 28 3.06 -6.91 9.04
C LEU A 28 2.78 -5.98 7.86
N TYR A 29 2.11 -6.52 6.85
CA TYR A 29 1.68 -5.81 5.65
C TYR A 29 0.18 -5.89 5.54
N THR A 30 -0.47 -4.76 5.28
CA THR A 30 -1.91 -4.70 5.05
C THR A 30 -2.31 -5.37 3.74
N LEU A 31 -3.27 -6.28 3.77
CA LEU A 31 -3.84 -6.83 2.54
C LEU A 31 -4.72 -5.79 1.82
N ASN A 32 -5.38 -4.94 2.60
CA ASN A 32 -6.38 -3.99 2.14
C ASN A 32 -6.22 -2.59 2.74
N GLN A 33 -7.04 -1.64 2.26
CA GLN A 33 -7.15 -0.37 2.95
C GLN A 33 -7.68 -0.64 4.37
N LYS A 34 -6.93 -0.21 5.38
CA LYS A 34 -7.25 -0.47 6.77
C LYS A 34 -7.37 0.84 7.55
N PRO A 35 -8.50 1.11 8.22
CA PRO A 35 -8.63 2.32 9.03
C PRO A 35 -7.60 2.34 10.17
N ILE A 36 -7.10 3.53 10.47
CA ILE A 36 -6.21 3.76 11.61
C ILE A 36 -6.87 4.74 12.58
N PHE A 37 -6.64 4.54 13.87
CA PHE A 37 -7.30 5.28 14.94
C PHE A 37 -6.26 5.88 15.89
N ALA A 38 -6.59 7.03 16.49
CA ALA A 38 -5.73 7.67 17.49
C ALA A 38 -5.57 6.80 18.74
N ASN A 39 -6.70 6.23 19.20
CA ASN A 39 -6.80 5.41 20.38
C ASN A 39 -7.58 4.11 20.12
N LYS A 40 -7.34 3.12 20.97
CA LYS A 40 -8.07 1.85 20.93
C LYS A 40 -9.55 2.09 21.21
N GLY A 41 -10.43 1.63 20.31
CA GLY A 41 -11.88 1.70 20.47
C GLY A 41 -12.52 3.00 19.98
N ASP A 42 -11.75 3.93 19.41
CA ASP A 42 -12.31 5.10 18.74
C ASP A 42 -13.22 4.67 17.58
N LYS A 43 -14.29 5.44 17.36
CA LYS A 43 -15.27 5.17 16.31
C LYS A 43 -14.87 5.80 14.97
N GLU A 44 -14.24 6.97 15.02
CA GLU A 44 -13.87 7.73 13.84
C GLU A 44 -12.41 7.45 13.47
N PRO A 45 -12.13 6.96 12.25
CA PRO A 45 -10.76 6.76 11.81
C PRO A 45 -10.08 8.10 11.50
N GLU A 46 -8.83 8.22 11.91
CA GLU A 46 -7.98 9.39 11.63
C GLU A 46 -7.07 9.19 10.42
N GLY A 47 -7.42 8.23 9.58
CA GLY A 47 -6.69 7.92 8.35
C GLY A 47 -6.90 6.48 7.94
N SER A 48 -6.00 6.03 7.08
CA SER A 48 -6.00 4.64 6.64
C SER A 48 -4.65 4.24 6.08
N LEU A 49 -4.22 3.02 6.40
CA LEU A 49 -3.19 2.32 5.65
C LEU A 49 -3.75 1.89 4.31
N LEU A 50 -2.93 1.92 3.26
CA LEU A 50 -3.26 1.41 1.94
C LEU A 50 -2.81 -0.05 1.81
N PRO A 51 -3.22 -0.82 0.79
CA PRO A 51 -2.72 -2.19 0.59
C PRO A 51 -1.18 -2.26 0.50
N ALA A 52 -0.62 -3.42 0.83
CA ALA A 52 0.81 -3.70 0.89
C ALA A 52 1.62 -2.63 1.63
N SER A 53 1.09 -2.12 2.73
CA SER A 53 1.76 -1.11 3.56
C SER A 53 2.34 -1.79 4.79
N GLU A 54 3.65 -1.65 4.96
CA GLU A 54 4.36 -2.17 6.12
C GLU A 54 3.98 -1.40 7.38
N VAL A 55 3.79 -2.14 8.47
CA VAL A 55 3.65 -1.62 9.82
C VAL A 55 4.47 -2.45 10.79
N LYS A 56 5.00 -1.79 11.82
CA LYS A 56 5.65 -2.47 12.94
C LYS A 56 4.68 -2.54 14.12
N VAL A 57 4.35 -3.73 14.59
CA VAL A 57 3.53 -3.95 15.79
C VAL A 57 4.34 -3.53 17.02
N LEU A 58 3.76 -2.64 17.81
CA LEU A 58 4.31 -2.16 19.08
C LEU A 58 3.63 -2.80 20.28
N LYS A 59 2.33 -3.09 20.16
CA LYS A 59 1.53 -3.71 21.22
C LYS A 59 0.38 -4.51 20.62
N ARG A 60 0.09 -5.68 21.19
CA ARG A 60 -1.11 -6.48 20.91
C ARG A 60 -2.04 -6.41 22.11
N ASP A 61 -3.31 -6.07 21.90
CA ASP A 61 -4.28 -5.83 22.98
C ASP A 61 -5.68 -6.28 22.55
N GLY A 62 -5.96 -7.58 22.70
CA GLY A 62 -7.19 -8.20 22.23
C GLY A 62 -7.29 -8.14 20.70
N ASP A 63 -8.39 -7.59 20.18
CA ASP A 63 -8.61 -7.43 18.74
C ASP A 63 -7.90 -6.22 18.12
N TRP A 64 -7.04 -5.55 18.90
CA TRP A 64 -6.38 -4.32 18.50
C TRP A 64 -4.87 -4.46 18.53
N LEU A 65 -4.22 -3.81 17.58
CA LEU A 65 -2.78 -3.67 17.47
C LEU A 65 -2.44 -2.19 17.53
N GLN A 66 -1.51 -1.81 18.39
CA GLN A 66 -0.83 -0.53 18.25
C GLN A 66 0.35 -0.74 17.32
N VAL A 67 0.45 0.09 16.29
CA VAL A 67 1.47 -0.04 15.24
C VAL A 67 2.23 1.27 15.05
N SER A 68 3.50 1.16 14.68
CA SER A 68 4.27 2.25 14.09
C SER A 68 4.12 2.20 12.57
N ILE A 69 3.84 3.36 11.99
CA ILE A 69 3.69 3.57 10.56
C ILE A 69 4.77 4.56 10.14
N GLU A 70 5.54 4.21 9.11
CA GLU A 70 6.56 5.07 8.54
C GLU A 70 6.30 5.39 7.08
N GLY A 71 6.74 6.56 6.64
CA GLY A 71 6.76 6.90 5.22
C GLY A 71 7.18 8.34 4.98
N TRP A 72 7.39 8.68 3.72
CA TRP A 72 7.86 9.96 3.24
C TRP A 72 6.72 10.88 2.87
N THR A 73 6.85 12.17 3.20
CA THR A 73 5.93 13.20 2.76
C THR A 73 6.69 14.48 2.43
N GLU A 74 6.12 15.33 1.58
CA GLU A 74 6.73 16.63 1.25
C GLU A 74 6.79 17.50 2.52
N THR A 75 7.97 18.00 2.85
CA THR A 75 8.25 18.69 4.11
C THR A 75 7.40 19.95 4.26
N GLU A 76 7.25 20.72 3.19
CA GLU A 76 6.54 22.00 3.18
C GLU A 76 5.02 21.83 2.94
N GLY A 77 4.56 20.59 2.73
CA GLY A 77 3.16 20.28 2.49
C GLY A 77 2.33 20.12 3.78
N ARG A 78 1.05 19.73 3.61
CA ARG A 78 0.15 19.43 4.74
C ARG A 78 0.49 18.13 5.48
N GLN A 79 1.44 17.32 4.99
CA GLN A 79 1.89 16.08 5.63
C GLN A 79 0.77 15.07 5.96
N ARG A 80 -0.31 15.05 5.16
CA ARG A 80 -1.50 14.17 5.36
C ARG A 80 -1.39 12.81 4.67
N VAL A 81 -0.35 12.61 3.86
CA VAL A 81 -0.16 11.39 3.07
C VAL A 81 1.29 10.99 3.16
N LEU A 82 1.51 9.73 3.57
CA LEU A 82 2.80 9.08 3.59
C LEU A 82 2.96 8.23 2.33
N SER A 83 4.12 8.34 1.69
CA SER A 83 4.54 7.57 0.52
C SER A 83 5.71 6.67 0.88
N LEU A 84 5.89 5.57 0.14
CA LEU A 84 6.95 4.60 0.39
C LEU A 84 8.35 5.19 0.14
N LEU A 85 8.43 6.09 -0.85
CA LEU A 85 9.66 6.76 -1.26
C LEU A 85 9.46 8.26 -1.45
N PRO A 86 10.49 9.08 -1.24
CA PRO A 86 10.43 10.51 -1.52
C PRO A 86 10.24 10.74 -3.03
N GLY A 87 9.33 11.65 -3.39
CA GLY A 87 9.03 11.99 -4.79
C GLY A 87 8.21 10.94 -5.56
N LYS A 88 7.91 9.78 -4.97
CA LYS A 88 7.10 8.74 -5.60
C LYS A 88 5.72 8.69 -4.96
N ARG A 89 4.66 8.76 -5.76
CA ARG A 89 3.26 8.72 -5.33
C ARG A 89 2.80 7.28 -5.06
N ILE A 90 3.59 6.54 -4.29
CA ILE A 90 3.35 5.15 -3.87
C ILE A 90 2.87 5.20 -2.43
N PHE A 91 1.56 5.28 -2.21
CA PHE A 91 1.03 5.63 -0.90
C PHE A 91 1.08 4.45 0.10
N VAL A 92 1.44 4.79 1.33
CA VAL A 92 1.49 3.91 2.51
C VAL A 92 0.31 4.19 3.42
N SER A 93 0.10 5.45 3.78
CA SER A 93 -0.96 5.84 4.71
C SER A 93 -1.48 7.24 4.43
N THR A 94 -2.74 7.47 4.76
CA THR A 94 -3.26 8.82 5.03
C THR A 94 -3.28 9.07 6.53
N LEU A 95 -3.02 10.32 6.93
CA LEU A 95 -2.99 10.76 8.33
C LEU A 95 -3.83 12.02 8.50
N ARG A 96 -4.52 12.12 9.64
CA ARG A 96 -5.31 13.27 10.10
C ARG A 96 -5.27 13.30 11.64
N GLY A 97 -5.84 14.34 12.23
CA GLY A 97 -6.09 14.43 13.67
C GLY A 97 -4.85 14.18 14.54
N GLU A 98 -5.07 13.55 15.69
CA GLU A 98 -4.01 13.24 16.65
C GLU A 98 -2.93 12.30 16.08
N VAL A 99 -3.30 11.37 15.19
CA VAL A 99 -2.34 10.47 14.51
C VAL A 99 -1.36 11.28 13.67
N GLN A 100 -1.82 12.34 13.00
CA GLN A 100 -0.95 13.25 12.26
C GLN A 100 -0.13 14.13 13.21
N GLU A 101 -0.76 14.71 14.23
CA GLU A 101 -0.11 15.66 15.16
C GLU A 101 1.04 15.03 15.96
N ARG A 102 0.95 13.73 16.28
CA ARG A 102 2.00 12.99 17.00
C ARG A 102 3.12 12.46 16.10
N ALA A 103 3.05 12.68 14.78
CA ALA A 103 4.07 12.21 13.86
C ALA A 103 5.42 12.89 14.15
N LYS A 104 6.49 12.10 14.14
CA LYS A 104 7.86 12.57 14.38
C LYS A 104 8.65 12.45 13.09
N VAL A 105 9.47 13.46 12.81
CA VAL A 105 10.45 13.40 11.71
C VAL A 105 11.58 12.45 12.11
N LEU A 106 11.86 11.47 11.26
CA LEU A 106 12.97 10.53 11.40
C LEU A 106 14.16 10.91 10.52
N ASP A 107 13.89 11.41 9.32
CA ASP A 107 14.90 11.72 8.31
C ASP A 107 14.38 12.78 7.33
N GLN A 108 15.28 13.42 6.59
CA GLN A 108 14.95 14.40 5.56
C GLN A 108 15.85 14.26 4.34
N THR A 109 15.30 14.56 3.17
CA THR A 109 16.02 14.51 1.90
C THR A 109 15.50 15.54 0.91
N VAL A 110 16.24 15.75 -0.18
CA VAL A 110 15.84 16.59 -1.31
C VAL A 110 15.75 15.71 -2.55
N VAL A 111 14.60 15.72 -3.21
CA VAL A 111 14.40 14.99 -4.47
C VAL A 111 15.07 15.77 -5.60
N LYS A 112 16.12 15.20 -6.20
CA LYS A 112 16.97 15.89 -7.18
C LYS A 112 16.23 16.45 -8.40
N ASP A 113 15.19 15.76 -8.85
CA ASP A 113 14.48 16.15 -10.08
C ASP A 113 13.53 17.34 -9.89
N THR A 114 13.14 17.63 -8.64
CA THR A 114 12.14 18.66 -8.33
C THR A 114 12.59 19.68 -7.29
N ASP A 115 13.78 19.48 -6.71
CA ASP A 115 14.31 20.22 -5.54
C ASP A 115 13.37 20.24 -4.31
N ALA A 116 12.34 19.40 -4.32
CA ALA A 116 11.37 19.32 -3.23
C ALA A 116 12.01 18.65 -2.00
N LYS A 117 11.82 19.27 -0.83
CA LYS A 117 12.20 18.67 0.45
C LYS A 117 11.17 17.65 0.89
N TRP A 118 11.63 16.49 1.32
CA TRP A 118 10.81 15.41 1.84
C TRP A 118 11.29 15.00 3.22
N SER A 119 10.34 14.74 4.12
CA SER A 119 10.58 14.25 5.47
C SER A 119 10.06 12.82 5.58
N LYS A 120 10.86 11.91 6.12
CA LYS A 120 10.40 10.60 6.60
C LYS A 120 9.75 10.81 7.96
N LEU A 121 8.48 10.47 8.08
CA LEU A 121 7.73 10.56 9.32
C LEU A 121 7.51 9.16 9.91
N SER A 122 7.44 9.09 11.23
CA SER A 122 6.95 7.94 11.98
C SER A 122 5.84 8.39 12.93
N THR A 123 4.73 7.66 12.93
CA THR A 123 3.63 7.89 13.87
C THR A 123 3.12 6.56 14.42
N THR A 124 2.41 6.63 15.53
CA THR A 124 1.76 5.46 16.14
C THR A 124 0.25 5.57 16.00
N ALA A 125 -0.39 4.48 15.57
CA ALA A 125 -1.84 4.40 15.48
C ALA A 125 -2.33 3.03 15.97
N TRP A 126 -3.62 2.96 16.26
CA TRP A 126 -4.31 1.72 16.55
C TRP A 126 -5.02 1.20 15.30
N ILE A 127 -4.95 -0.10 15.09
CA ILE A 127 -5.67 -0.82 14.02
C ILE A 127 -6.31 -2.07 14.61
N GLN A 128 -7.40 -2.53 14.02
CA GLN A 128 -7.95 -3.86 14.36
C GLN A 128 -7.04 -4.97 13.81
N LYS A 129 -7.06 -6.17 14.38
CA LYS A 129 -6.38 -7.34 13.80
C LYS A 129 -7.02 -7.75 12.45
N GLY A 130 -6.49 -8.80 11.83
CA GLY A 130 -6.98 -9.32 10.54
C GLY A 130 -6.55 -8.50 9.33
N GLU A 131 -6.64 -9.09 8.14
CA GLU A 131 -6.19 -8.51 6.86
C GLU A 131 -4.74 -7.97 6.91
N LEU A 132 -3.89 -8.68 7.66
CA LEU A 132 -2.47 -8.37 7.87
C LEU A 132 -1.68 -9.66 7.69
N ILE A 133 -0.58 -9.61 6.94
CA ILE A 133 0.27 -10.77 6.67
C ILE A 133 1.74 -10.44 7.01
N ASN A 134 2.50 -11.41 7.49
CA ASN A 134 3.91 -11.23 7.88
C ASN A 134 4.91 -11.21 6.71
N ASN A 135 4.44 -11.42 5.48
CA ASN A 135 5.24 -11.40 4.27
C ASN A 135 4.45 -10.71 3.14
N VAL A 136 5.08 -9.79 2.43
CA VAL A 136 4.45 -9.03 1.34
C VAL A 136 4.36 -9.85 0.04
N GLU A 137 5.25 -10.83 -0.15
CA GLU A 137 5.37 -11.61 -1.38
C GLU A 137 4.04 -12.22 -1.87
N PRO A 138 3.19 -12.83 -1.02
CA PRO A 138 1.89 -13.33 -1.47
C PRO A 138 0.95 -12.25 -2.02
N ILE A 139 1.07 -11.00 -1.57
CA ILE A 139 0.33 -9.86 -2.14
C ILE A 139 0.83 -9.55 -3.55
N TRP A 140 2.15 -9.65 -3.77
CA TRP A 140 2.77 -9.43 -5.09
C TRP A 140 2.51 -10.56 -6.06
N GLU A 141 2.52 -11.82 -5.62
CA GLU A 141 2.11 -12.96 -6.43
C GLU A 141 0.65 -12.80 -6.92
N TYR A 142 -0.25 -12.40 -6.01
CA TYR A 142 -1.62 -12.08 -6.35
C TYR A 142 -1.70 -10.92 -7.36
N ALA A 143 -1.00 -9.82 -7.11
CA ALA A 143 -1.01 -8.64 -7.98
C ALA A 143 -0.42 -8.92 -9.37
N GLY A 144 0.62 -9.75 -9.47
CA GLY A 144 1.20 -10.20 -10.73
C GLY A 144 0.23 -11.10 -11.52
N THR A 145 -0.50 -11.98 -10.83
CA THR A 145 -1.56 -12.78 -11.44
C THR A 145 -2.71 -11.91 -11.92
N LEU A 146 -3.11 -10.91 -11.11
CA LEU A 146 -4.12 -9.92 -11.45
C LEU A 146 -3.71 -9.12 -12.69
N TYR A 147 -2.47 -8.66 -12.76
CA TYR A 147 -1.92 -7.94 -13.90
C TYR A 147 -1.97 -8.78 -15.17
N ASN A 148 -1.39 -9.98 -15.12
CA ASN A 148 -1.33 -10.85 -16.30
C ASN A 148 -2.70 -11.29 -16.77
N SER A 149 -3.62 -11.60 -15.85
CA SER A 149 -4.97 -12.04 -16.19
C SER A 149 -5.83 -10.91 -16.72
N THR A 150 -5.62 -9.67 -16.28
CA THR A 150 -6.43 -8.51 -16.67
C THR A 150 -5.90 -7.84 -17.92
N CYS A 151 -4.60 -7.59 -17.99
CA CYS A 151 -4.01 -6.74 -19.01
C CYS A 151 -3.64 -7.49 -20.30
N ASN A 152 -3.66 -8.83 -20.31
CA ASN A 152 -3.45 -9.63 -21.53
C ASN A 152 -4.74 -9.97 -22.29
N GLN A 153 -5.92 -9.50 -21.83
CA GLN A 153 -7.20 -9.90 -22.43
C GLN A 153 -7.47 -9.25 -23.80
N CYS A 154 -6.95 -8.03 -24.01
CA CYS A 154 -7.23 -7.24 -25.21
C CYS A 154 -6.01 -7.10 -26.15
N HIS A 155 -4.81 -6.98 -25.57
CA HIS A 155 -3.51 -6.93 -26.24
C HIS A 155 -2.44 -7.48 -25.29
N GLY A 156 -1.17 -7.52 -25.69
CA GLY A 156 -0.10 -7.89 -24.76
C GLY A 156 0.03 -6.88 -23.63
N ALA A 157 0.16 -7.37 -22.38
CA ALA A 157 0.40 -6.51 -21.23
C ALA A 157 1.69 -5.70 -21.44
N PRO A 158 1.70 -4.39 -21.14
CA PRO A 158 2.91 -3.58 -21.23
C PRO A 158 4.06 -4.17 -20.40
N ASP A 159 5.31 -3.87 -20.75
CA ASP A 159 6.41 -4.13 -19.84
C ASP A 159 6.26 -3.21 -18.61
N ILE A 160 6.33 -3.78 -17.40
CA ILE A 160 6.22 -3.02 -16.15
C ILE A 160 7.34 -1.94 -16.08
N LYS A 161 8.50 -2.23 -16.68
CA LYS A 161 9.66 -1.32 -16.75
C LYS A 161 9.53 -0.26 -17.85
N HIS A 162 8.44 -0.23 -18.61
CA HIS A 162 8.23 0.80 -19.63
C HIS A 162 7.91 2.18 -19.03
N TYR A 163 7.27 2.21 -17.86
CA TYR A 163 6.86 3.45 -17.18
C TYR A 163 7.56 3.61 -15.84
N ASP A 164 7.76 4.87 -15.43
CA ASP A 164 8.15 5.21 -14.06
C ASP A 164 6.96 5.05 -13.09
N ALA A 165 7.24 5.02 -11.80
CA ALA A 165 6.23 4.78 -10.75
C ALA A 165 5.10 5.83 -10.73
N ASN A 166 5.35 7.07 -11.13
CA ASN A 166 4.32 8.10 -11.14
C ASN A 166 3.47 8.04 -12.42
N ALA A 167 4.07 7.68 -13.56
CA ALA A 167 3.42 7.51 -14.85
C ALA A 167 2.38 6.38 -14.81
N TRP A 168 2.65 5.29 -14.07
CA TRP A 168 1.70 4.19 -13.88
C TRP A 168 0.32 4.60 -13.38
N ILE A 169 0.20 5.72 -12.64
CA ILE A 169 -1.08 6.25 -12.16
C ILE A 169 -2.00 6.62 -13.34
N GLY A 170 -1.46 7.33 -14.32
CA GLY A 170 -2.19 7.73 -15.52
C GLY A 170 -2.42 6.55 -16.45
N THR A 171 -1.38 5.73 -16.66
CA THR A 171 -1.42 4.56 -17.54
C THR A 171 -2.49 3.56 -17.11
N LEU A 172 -2.48 3.13 -15.83
CA LEU A 172 -3.47 2.18 -15.34
C LEU A 172 -4.87 2.78 -15.41
N LYS A 173 -5.06 4.04 -15.01
CA LYS A 173 -6.35 4.73 -15.07
C LYS A 173 -6.96 4.72 -16.48
N GLY A 174 -6.15 4.88 -17.53
CA GLY A 174 -6.60 4.79 -18.92
C GLY A 174 -7.11 3.39 -19.31
N MET A 175 -6.64 2.35 -18.64
CA MET A 175 -7.03 0.95 -18.88
C MET A 175 -8.24 0.52 -18.03
N LEU A 176 -8.42 1.08 -16.83
CA LEU A 176 -9.43 0.64 -15.86
C LEU A 176 -10.85 0.54 -16.44
N GLY A 177 -11.25 1.49 -17.30
CA GLY A 177 -12.57 1.50 -17.94
C GLY A 177 -12.85 0.31 -18.86
N PHE A 178 -11.84 -0.49 -19.18
CA PHE A 178 -11.92 -1.70 -20.00
C PHE A 178 -11.69 -2.98 -19.19
N THR A 179 -11.64 -2.88 -17.86
CA THR A 179 -11.41 -4.00 -16.94
C THR A 179 -12.61 -4.21 -16.01
N SER A 180 -12.69 -5.37 -15.37
CA SER A 180 -13.68 -5.67 -14.32
C SER A 180 -13.10 -5.55 -12.92
N LEU A 181 -12.00 -4.80 -12.74
CA LEU A 181 -11.34 -4.63 -11.45
C LEU A 181 -12.24 -3.85 -10.50
N ASN A 182 -12.28 -4.30 -9.25
CA ASN A 182 -12.88 -3.51 -8.18
C ASN A 182 -11.82 -2.57 -7.56
N THR A 183 -12.27 -1.56 -6.81
CA THR A 183 -11.39 -0.53 -6.20
C THR A 183 -10.21 -1.09 -5.41
N GLN A 184 -10.38 -2.25 -4.78
CA GLN A 184 -9.35 -2.89 -3.98
C GLN A 184 -8.27 -3.50 -4.88
N GLU A 185 -8.69 -4.25 -5.90
CA GLU A 185 -7.82 -4.82 -6.93
C GLU A 185 -7.06 -3.72 -7.67
N GLU A 186 -7.72 -2.63 -8.04
CA GLU A 186 -7.10 -1.47 -8.69
C GLU A 186 -5.94 -0.90 -7.86
N ARG A 187 -6.12 -0.76 -6.54
CA ARG A 187 -5.11 -0.19 -5.65
C ARG A 187 -3.92 -1.12 -5.43
N ILE A 188 -4.19 -2.42 -5.25
CA ILE A 188 -3.14 -3.44 -5.13
C ILE A 188 -2.34 -3.48 -6.44
N LEU A 189 -3.02 -3.54 -7.58
CA LEU A 189 -2.40 -3.57 -8.89
C LEU A 189 -1.57 -2.30 -9.16
N LEU A 190 -2.12 -1.12 -8.86
CA LEU A 190 -1.38 0.13 -9.01
C LEU A 190 -0.10 0.08 -8.20
N LYS A 191 -0.18 -0.26 -6.90
CA LYS A 191 1.00 -0.29 -6.05
C LYS A 191 2.03 -1.30 -6.53
N TYR A 192 1.60 -2.49 -6.97
CA TYR A 192 2.47 -3.49 -7.58
C TYR A 192 3.22 -2.96 -8.82
N LEU A 193 2.51 -2.31 -9.74
CA LEU A 193 3.11 -1.70 -10.93
C LEU A 193 4.11 -0.61 -10.56
N GLN A 194 3.76 0.20 -9.55
CA GLN A 194 4.61 1.30 -9.10
C GLN A 194 5.90 0.80 -8.42
N VAL A 195 5.83 -0.21 -7.55
CA VAL A 195 7.03 -0.73 -6.87
C VAL A 195 7.95 -1.54 -7.79
N ASN A 196 7.41 -2.01 -8.91
CA ASN A 196 8.15 -2.71 -9.96
C ASN A 196 8.54 -1.82 -11.15
N ALA A 197 8.28 -0.51 -11.09
CA ALA A 197 8.52 0.42 -12.19
C ALA A 197 10.01 0.59 -12.56
N SER A 198 10.28 1.35 -13.62
CA SER A 198 11.62 1.56 -14.19
C SER A 198 12.60 2.27 -13.25
N ASP A 199 12.07 3.13 -12.39
CA ASP A 199 12.81 4.05 -11.51
C ASP A 199 12.82 3.60 -10.04
N MET A 200 12.47 2.34 -9.79
CA MET A 200 12.48 1.77 -8.45
C MET A 200 13.83 1.12 -8.12
N PRO A 201 14.35 1.29 -6.89
CA PRO A 201 15.56 0.59 -6.45
C PRO A 201 15.31 -0.93 -6.42
N LYS A 202 16.36 -1.73 -6.60
CA LYS A 202 16.25 -3.21 -6.64
C LYS A 202 15.75 -3.79 -5.32
N GLU A 203 16.00 -3.10 -4.22
CA GLU A 203 15.60 -3.51 -2.87
C GLU A 203 14.09 -3.43 -2.63
N GLN A 204 13.34 -2.65 -3.43
CA GLN A 204 11.88 -2.57 -3.37
C GLN A 204 11.16 -3.51 -4.35
N GLN A 205 11.92 -4.31 -5.11
CA GLN A 205 11.43 -5.25 -6.12
C GLN A 205 11.44 -6.70 -5.62
N LYS A 206 11.54 -6.90 -4.30
CA LYS A 206 11.35 -8.17 -3.62
C LYS A 206 10.02 -8.09 -2.89
#